data_AF-A0A7K6IXF1-F1
#
_entry.id   AF-A0A7K6IXF1-F1
#
_cell.length_a   1.000
_cell.length_b   1.000
_cell.length_c   1.000
_cell.angle_alpha   90.00
_cell.angle_beta   90.00
_cell.angle_gamma   90.00
#
_symmetry.space_group_name_H-M   'P 1'
#
loop_
_entity.id
_entity.type
_entity.pdbx_description
1 polymer ?
#
loop_
_entity_poly.entity_id
_entity_poly.type
_entity_poly.pdbx_seq_one_letter_code
_entity_poly.pdbx_strand_id
1 'polypeptide(L)' 'SGRIFGVNLRGFGANLRCFGAAGVFPEPQQDPVIAIAAVALRQGAREPFLRVVFTLLPCAPLRGATVRSFDTEQDLLQ' A
#
# COMPACT_ATOMS: atom_id res chain seq x y z
N SER A 1 -4.57 -11.07 11.37
CA SER A 1 -5.61 -10.07 11.07
C SER A 1 -4.96 -8.95 10.29
N GLY A 2 -5.40 -8.69 9.05
CA GLY A 2 -4.81 -7.60 8.25
C GLY A 2 -5.44 -6.26 8.63
N ARG A 3 -4.63 -5.23 8.89
CA ARG A 3 -5.14 -3.87 9.19
C ARG A 3 -4.65 -2.87 8.15
N ILE A 4 -5.46 -1.85 7.88
CA ILE A 4 -5.18 -0.81 6.87
C ILE A 4 -4.98 0.53 7.58
N PHE A 5 -3.90 1.23 7.23
CA PHE A 5 -3.55 2.56 7.72
C PHE A 5 -3.48 3.55 6.56
N GLY A 6 -4.24 4.64 6.64
CA GLY A 6 -4.35 5.63 5.56
C GLY A 6 -3.62 6.92 5.86
N VAL A 7 -2.94 7.47 4.83
CA VAL A 7 -2.40 8.84 4.80
C VAL A 7 -3.04 9.57 3.63
N ASN A 8 -3.53 10.78 3.87
CA ASN A 8 -4.18 11.60 2.85
C ASN A 8 -3.56 13.00 2.84
N LEU A 9 -3.01 13.38 1.70
CA LEU A 9 -2.41 14.69 1.43
C LEU A 9 -3.05 15.28 0.17
N ARG A 10 -2.86 16.58 -0.04
CA ARG A 10 -3.41 17.26 -1.21
C ARG A 10 -2.81 16.69 -2.50
N GLY A 11 -3.59 15.88 -3.21
CA GLY A 11 -3.19 15.24 -4.47
C GLY A 11 -2.46 13.90 -4.32
N PHE A 12 -2.31 13.37 -3.10
CA PHE A 12 -1.69 12.07 -2.84
C PHE A 12 -2.39 11.33 -1.71
N GLY A 13 -2.68 10.05 -1.91
CA GLY A 13 -3.20 9.18 -0.86
C GLY A 13 -2.49 7.83 -0.88
N ALA A 14 -2.18 7.31 0.29
CA ALA A 14 -1.57 6.00 0.46
C ALA A 14 -2.27 5.21 1.57
N ASN A 15 -2.41 3.89 1.37
CA ASN A 15 -2.88 2.96 2.38
C ASN A 15 -1.81 1.87 2.56
N LEU A 16 -1.34 1.70 3.79
CA LEU A 16 -0.46 0.61 4.20
C LEU A 16 -1.30 -0.51 4.78
N ARG A 17 -0.96 -1.76 4.45
CA ARG A 17 -1.54 -2.94 5.06
C ARG A 17 -0.47 -3.69 5.83
N CYS A 18 -0.72 -3.90 7.12
CA CYS A 18 0.17 -4.71 7.98
C CYS A 18 -0.50 -6.05 8.30
N PHE A 19 0.31 -7.07 8.56
CA PHE A 19 -0.16 -8.36 9.06
C PHE A 19 0.28 -8.55 10.50
N GLY A 20 -0.68 -8.63 11.42
CA GLY A 20 -0.41 -8.86 12.83
C GLY A 20 -1.41 -9.75 13.54
N ALA A 21 -1.18 -9.94 14.84
CA ALA A 21 -2.01 -10.78 15.69
C ALA A 21 -3.49 -10.34 15.69
N ALA A 22 -4.40 -11.32 15.71
CA ALA A 22 -5.84 -11.03 15.73
C ALA A 22 -6.21 -10.32 17.04
N GLY A 23 -6.99 -9.23 16.95
CA GLY A 23 -7.40 -8.44 18.10
C GLY A 23 -6.35 -7.43 18.62
N VAL A 24 -5.08 -7.53 18.23
CA VAL A 24 -3.99 -6.65 18.72
C VAL A 24 -3.67 -5.54 17.71
N PHE A 25 -3.50 -4.31 18.19
CA PHE A 25 -3.13 -3.18 17.34
C PHE A 25 -1.71 -3.38 16.80
N PRO A 26 -1.45 -3.11 15.50
CA PRO A 26 -0.16 -3.39 14.90
C PRO A 26 1.02 -2.68 15.58
N GLU A 27 2.07 -3.42 15.87
CA GLU A 27 3.33 -2.92 16.42
C GLU A 27 4.37 -2.78 15.29
N PRO A 28 4.92 -1.58 15.05
CA PRO A 28 5.81 -1.34 13.90
C PRO A 28 7.06 -2.23 13.83
N GLN A 29 7.53 -2.74 14.97
CA GLN A 29 8.71 -3.60 15.05
C GLN A 29 8.41 -5.09 14.85
N GLN A 30 7.13 -5.48 14.93
CA GLN A 30 6.71 -6.90 14.92
C GLN A 30 5.83 -7.25 13.73
N ASP A 31 5.00 -6.30 13.28
CA ASP A 31 3.97 -6.55 12.28
C ASP A 31 4.38 -5.98 10.92
N PRO A 32 4.83 -6.83 9.98
CA PRO A 32 5.36 -6.38 8.70
C PRO A 32 4.29 -5.72 7.83
N VAL A 33 4.72 -4.74 7.04
CA VAL A 33 3.96 -4.18 5.93
C VAL A 33 3.93 -5.19 4.80
N ILE A 34 2.72 -5.63 4.45
CA ILE A 34 2.50 -6.63 3.40
C ILE A 34 1.99 -6.03 2.09
N ALA A 35 1.48 -4.80 2.11
CA ALA A 35 1.10 -4.08 0.90
C ALA A 35 1.03 -2.57 1.12
N ILE A 36 1.28 -1.81 0.05
CA ILE A 36 1.07 -0.35 0.00
C ILE A 36 0.30 -0.03 -1.27
N ALA A 37 -0.86 0.60 -1.14
CA ALA A 37 -1.63 1.11 -2.27
C ALA A 37 -1.54 2.64 -2.30
N ALA A 38 -1.09 3.21 -3.42
CA ALA A 38 -0.93 4.65 -3.57
C ALA A 38 -1.66 5.18 -4.81
N VAL A 39 -2.21 6.37 -4.67
CA VAL A 39 -2.91 7.12 -5.72
C VAL A 39 -2.39 8.54 -5.73
N ALA A 40 -2.09 9.07 -6.92
CA ALA A 40 -1.71 10.46 -7.10
C ALA A 40 -2.59 11.16 -8.14
N LEU A 41 -2.97 12.40 -7.83
CA LEU A 41 -3.83 13.26 -8.62
C LEU A 41 -3.11 14.59 -8.88
N ARG A 42 -3.11 15.05 -10.13
CA ARG A 42 -2.62 16.39 -10.47
C ARG A 42 -3.62 17.44 -9.98
N GLN A 43 -3.14 18.58 -9.51
CA GLN A 43 -4.03 19.66 -9.08
C GLN A 43 -4.97 20.07 -10.22
N GLY A 44 -6.28 20.10 -9.93
CA GLY A 44 -7.32 20.44 -10.91
C GLY A 44 -7.71 19.29 -11.86
N ALA A 45 -7.02 18.14 -11.83
CA ALA A 45 -7.44 16.97 -12.58
C ALA A 45 -8.63 16.27 -11.90
N ARG A 46 -9.51 15.67 -12.72
CA ARG A 46 -10.65 14.86 -12.23
C ARG A 46 -10.27 13.41 -11.97
N GLU A 47 -9.24 12.91 -12.64
CA GLU A 47 -8.82 11.52 -12.57
C GLU A 47 -7.34 11.40 -12.18
N PRO A 48 -6.99 10.41 -11.34
CA PRO A 48 -5.63 10.20 -10.90
C PRO A 48 -4.76 9.75 -12.07
N PHE A 49 -3.51 10.24 -12.10
CA PHE A 49 -2.54 9.82 -13.12
C PHE A 49 -1.73 8.61 -12.66
N LEU A 50 -1.73 8.30 -11.35
CA LEU A 50 -1.04 7.15 -10.77
C LEU A 50 -2.01 6.36 -9.90
N ARG A 51 -2.03 5.06 -10.12
CA ARG A 51 -2.62 4.04 -9.25
C ARG A 51 -1.63 2.89 -9.18
N VAL A 52 -1.01 2.68 -8.03
CA VAL A 52 0.01 1.65 -7.86
C VAL A 52 -0.24 0.86 -6.58
N VAL A 53 0.01 -0.44 -6.64
CA VAL A 53 -0.02 -1.34 -5.49
C VAL A 53 1.31 -2.06 -5.43
N PHE A 54 2.01 -1.89 -4.32
CA PHE A 54 3.21 -2.63 -3.95
C PHE A 54 2.79 -3.77 -3.03
N THR A 55 3.22 -5.00 -3.29
CA THR A 55 2.85 -6.18 -2.49
C THR A 55 4.07 -6.96 -2.07
N LEU A 56 4.02 -7.50 -0.85
CA LEU A 56 4.92 -8.57 -0.44
C LEU A 56 4.39 -9.86 -1.07
N LEU A 57 5.27 -10.58 -1.75
CA LEU A 57 4.97 -11.76 -2.57
C LEU A 57 4.14 -11.44 -3.84
N PRO A 58 4.12 -12.38 -4.82
CA PRO A 58 3.38 -12.22 -6.06
C PRO A 58 1.87 -11.96 -5.84
N CYS A 59 1.32 -11.02 -6.60
CA CYS A 59 -0.10 -10.68 -6.60
C CYS A 59 -0.66 -10.69 -8.03
N ALA A 60 -1.93 -11.05 -8.18
CA ALA A 60 -2.59 -11.02 -9.48
C ALA A 60 -2.70 -9.58 -10.01
N PRO A 61 -2.64 -9.37 -11.34
CA PRO A 61 -2.81 -8.05 -11.93
C PRO A 61 -4.16 -7.42 -11.55
N LEU A 62 -4.13 -6.13 -11.21
CA LEU A 62 -5.32 -5.33 -10.87
C LEU A 62 -5.67 -4.40 -12.03
N ARG A 63 -6.92 -4.44 -12.48
CA ARG A 63 -7.36 -3.58 -13.59
C ARG A 63 -7.26 -2.10 -13.19
N GLY A 64 -6.55 -1.31 -14.00
CA GLY A 64 -6.41 0.12 -13.80
C GLY A 64 -5.43 0.53 -12.69
N ALA A 65 -4.60 -0.41 -12.20
CA ALA A 65 -3.49 -0.12 -11.30
C ALA A 65 -2.24 -0.87 -11.75
N THR A 66 -1.08 -0.26 -11.54
CA THR A 66 0.20 -0.96 -11.68
C THR A 66 0.44 -1.79 -10.43
N VAL A 67 0.76 -3.07 -10.59
CA VAL A 67 1.09 -3.96 -9.46
C VAL A 67 2.59 -4.24 -9.51
N ARG A 68 3.26 -4.05 -8.38
CA ARG A 68 4.67 -4.39 -8.19
C ARG A 68 4.79 -5.30 -6.98
N SER A 69 5.37 -6.48 -7.18
CA SER A 69 5.55 -7.47 -6.13
C SER A 69 7.02 -7.62 -5.79
N PHE A 70 7.32 -7.82 -4.51
CA PHE A 70 8.66 -7.96 -3.99
C PHE A 70 8.75 -9.16 -3.06
N ASP A 71 9.93 -9.77 -2.98
CA ASP A 71 10.14 -10.95 -2.15
C ASP A 71 10.37 -10.61 -0.67
N THR A 72 10.89 -9.40 -0.40
CA THR A 72 11.17 -8.92 0.96
C THR A 72 10.44 -7.61 1.26
N GLU A 73 10.15 -7.37 2.54
CA GLU A 73 9.57 -6.10 2.99
C GLU A 73 10.55 -4.94 2.76
N GLN A 74 11.85 -5.20 2.88
CA GLN A 74 12.89 -4.21 2.65
C GLN A 74 12.83 -3.68 1.22
N ASP A 75 12.76 -4.56 0.22
CA ASP A 75 12.64 -4.16 -1.19
C ASP A 75 11.33 -3.42 -1.49
N LEU A 76 10.25 -3.77 -0.78
CA LEU A 76 8.96 -3.09 -0.90
C LEU A 76 9.02 -1.65 -0.39
N LEU A 77 9.88 -1.35 0.60
CA LEU A 77 9.98 -0.05 1.27
C LEU A 77 11.07 0.89 0.70
N GLN A 78 11.91 0.43 -0.24
CA GLN A 78 12.93 1.26 -0.93
C GLN A 78 12.36 2.00 -2.15
#